data_AF-A0AAE0WSF9-F1
#
_entry.id   AF-A0AAE0WSF9-F1
#
_cell.length_a   1.000
_cell.length_b   1.000
_cell.length_c   1.000
_cell.angle_alpha   90.00
_cell.angle_beta   90.00
_cell.angle_gamma   90.00
#
_symmetry.space_group_name_H-M   'P 1'
#
loop_
_entity.id
_entity.type
_entity.pdbx_description
1 polymer ?
#
loop_
_entity_poly.entity_id
_entity_poly.type
_entity_poly.pdbx_seq_one_letter_code
_entity_poly.pdbx_strand_id
1 'polypeptide(L)'
;MTLNSPQSLLQLYGLATSPEYNGGKDNKVWTAELMREVGLKCVGLNGVPRTINSLGAFFEGLPQDVQAELKKRKPRRNLNTETIPHTLQRGNDLWESVYRPFSSKLTAKLAQSHPDLPVFIIEGEYGALFSDPRYPSGDDPNIPNIGRVLMSVLAVSVLRSQTGVGPQVVSHLFGLRKAYEDGTADAEPEVQGGKWLASNEGAMWLLESIDKIVEAIGDGQTSFAPGYASQTPKAKL
;
A
#
# COMPACT_ATOMS: atom_id res chain seq x y z
N MET A 1 9.41 -3.01 2.87
CA MET A 1 9.47 -1.77 2.06
C MET A 1 9.90 -0.57 2.88
N THR A 2 9.07 -0.07 3.81
CA THR A 2 9.31 1.19 4.55
C THR A 2 10.65 1.22 5.29
N LEU A 3 10.95 0.16 6.06
CA LEU A 3 12.19 0.03 6.82
C LEU A 3 13.43 -0.25 5.94
N ASN A 4 13.28 -0.31 4.62
CA ASN A 4 14.34 -0.63 3.67
C ASN A 4 15.13 -1.91 4.05
N SER A 5 14.40 -2.96 4.41
CA SER A 5 14.92 -4.31 4.66
C SER A 5 14.45 -5.26 3.54
N PRO A 6 15.22 -5.42 2.45
CA PRO A 6 14.83 -6.31 1.35
C PRO A 6 14.83 -7.79 1.74
N GLN A 7 15.73 -8.23 2.62
CA GLN A 7 15.81 -9.61 3.08
C GLN A 7 14.52 -10.03 3.80
N SER A 8 13.91 -9.14 4.58
CA SER A 8 12.63 -9.41 5.24
C SER A 8 11.51 -9.73 4.24
N LEU A 9 11.54 -9.18 3.02
CA LEU A 9 10.53 -9.52 1.99
C LEU A 9 10.67 -10.96 1.50
N LEU A 10 11.90 -11.44 1.34
CA LEU A 10 12.14 -12.83 0.94
C LEU A 10 11.71 -13.81 2.04
N GLN A 11 11.95 -13.47 3.30
CA GLN A 11 11.48 -14.25 4.45
C GLN A 11 9.94 -14.30 4.51
N LEU A 12 9.27 -13.16 4.32
CA LEU A 12 7.81 -13.08 4.27
C LEU A 12 7.24 -13.89 3.10
N TYR A 13 7.87 -13.85 1.93
CA TYR A 13 7.49 -14.68 0.79
C TYR A 13 7.63 -16.17 1.11
N GLY A 14 8.75 -16.58 1.70
CA GLY A 14 8.97 -17.96 2.15
C GLY A 14 7.88 -18.43 3.12
N LEU A 15 7.53 -17.60 4.10
CA LEU A 15 6.45 -17.89 5.04
C LEU A 15 5.09 -18.00 4.34
N ALA A 16 4.71 -17.02 3.53
CA ALA A 16 3.42 -16.96 2.85
C ALA A 16 3.21 -18.11 1.85
N THR A 17 4.30 -18.62 1.26
CA THR A 17 4.29 -19.75 0.32
C THR A 17 4.57 -21.09 0.99
N SER A 18 4.77 -21.13 2.30
CA SER A 18 5.02 -22.37 3.04
C SER A 18 3.75 -23.24 3.13
N PRO A 19 3.90 -24.58 3.26
CA PRO A 19 2.75 -25.49 3.37
C PRO A 19 1.77 -25.15 4.50
N GLU A 20 2.26 -24.54 5.58
CA GLU A 20 1.46 -24.14 6.73
C GLU A 20 0.46 -23.02 6.39
N TYR A 21 0.87 -22.05 5.57
CA TYR A 21 0.08 -20.84 5.28
C TYR A 21 -0.58 -20.86 3.89
N ASN A 22 -0.08 -21.68 2.95
CA ASN A 22 -0.64 -21.75 1.60
C ASN A 22 -1.78 -22.77 1.44
N GLY A 23 -2.10 -23.53 2.51
CA GLY A 23 -3.17 -24.54 2.49
C GLY A 23 -2.97 -25.63 1.43
N GLY A 24 -1.72 -25.95 1.09
CA GLY A 24 -1.34 -26.93 0.08
C GLY A 24 -1.46 -26.44 -1.38
N LYS A 25 -1.78 -25.15 -1.61
CA LYS A 25 -1.89 -24.59 -2.97
C LYS A 25 -0.53 -24.06 -3.44
N ASP A 26 -0.14 -24.37 -4.68
CA ASP A 26 1.01 -23.72 -5.30
C ASP A 26 0.62 -22.31 -5.79
N ASN A 27 0.79 -21.32 -4.92
CA ASN A 27 0.47 -19.92 -5.17
C ASN A 27 1.71 -19.03 -5.21
N LYS A 28 2.89 -19.60 -5.48
CA LYS A 28 4.19 -18.90 -5.44
C LYS A 28 4.24 -17.68 -6.33
N VAL A 29 3.90 -17.84 -7.62
CA VAL A 29 3.90 -16.74 -8.59
C VAL A 29 2.90 -15.66 -8.19
N TRP A 30 1.68 -16.06 -7.83
CA TRP A 30 0.64 -15.14 -7.38
C TRP A 30 1.07 -14.34 -6.14
N THR A 31 1.68 -15.01 -5.15
CA THR A 31 2.17 -14.37 -3.93
C THR A 31 3.27 -13.38 -4.23
N ALA A 32 4.23 -13.75 -5.09
CA ALA A 32 5.28 -12.84 -5.52
C ALA A 32 4.72 -11.61 -6.26
N GLU A 33 3.69 -11.80 -7.10
CA GLU A 33 3.01 -10.69 -7.78
C GLU A 33 2.28 -9.76 -6.81
N LEU A 34 1.58 -10.32 -5.83
CA LEU A 34 0.90 -9.53 -4.81
C LEU A 34 1.91 -8.67 -4.03
N MET A 35 3.01 -9.28 -3.60
CA MET A 35 4.08 -8.58 -2.87
C MET A 35 4.75 -7.49 -3.73
N ARG A 36 4.94 -7.74 -5.03
CA ARG A 36 5.46 -6.74 -5.98
C ARG A 36 4.48 -5.59 -6.20
N GLU A 37 3.18 -5.88 -6.29
CA GLU A 37 2.13 -4.87 -6.43
C GLU A 37 2.01 -4.01 -5.16
N VAL A 38 2.03 -4.62 -3.97
CA VAL A 38 2.18 -3.92 -2.68
C VAL A 38 3.41 -3.01 -2.69
N GLY A 39 4.55 -3.55 -3.14
CA GLY A 39 5.80 -2.81 -3.21
C GLY A 39 5.73 -1.61 -4.16
N LEU A 40 5.09 -1.75 -5.31
CA LEU A 40 4.87 -0.63 -6.24
C LEU A 40 4.00 0.45 -5.60
N LYS A 41 2.88 0.09 -4.96
CA LYS A 41 1.98 1.06 -4.31
C LYS A 41 2.65 1.79 -3.14
N CYS A 42 3.70 1.24 -2.53
CA CYS A 42 4.48 1.94 -1.52
C CYS A 42 5.13 3.24 -2.03
N VAL A 43 5.32 3.41 -3.35
CA VAL A 43 5.92 4.62 -3.95
C VAL A 43 5.23 5.89 -3.48
N GLY A 44 3.89 5.91 -3.46
CA GLY A 44 3.10 7.08 -3.06
C GLY A 44 3.15 7.37 -1.55
N LEU A 45 3.75 6.48 -0.75
CA LEU A 45 3.74 6.58 0.72
C LEU A 45 5.14 6.64 1.34
N ASN A 46 6.18 6.09 0.71
CA ASN A 46 7.55 6.09 1.24
C ASN A 46 8.63 6.40 0.18
N GLY A 47 8.23 6.64 -1.08
CA GLY A 47 9.10 7.10 -2.16
C GLY A 47 9.67 6.00 -3.06
N VAL A 48 10.10 6.42 -4.26
CA VAL A 48 10.65 5.55 -5.31
C VAL A 48 11.94 4.82 -4.90
N PRO A 49 12.96 5.45 -4.27
CA PRO A 49 14.25 4.78 -4.05
C PRO A 49 14.17 3.51 -3.19
N ARG A 50 13.41 3.54 -2.09
CA ARG A 50 13.20 2.37 -1.21
C ARG A 50 12.46 1.26 -1.95
N THR A 51 11.53 1.64 -2.82
CA THR A 51 10.80 0.71 -3.66
C THR A 51 11.71 0.01 -4.65
N ILE A 52 12.59 0.74 -5.35
CA ILE A 52 13.59 0.17 -6.27
C ILE A 52 14.48 -0.83 -5.55
N ASN A 53 15.10 -0.43 -4.44
CA ASN A 53 16.02 -1.29 -3.68
C ASN A 53 15.34 -2.58 -3.22
N SER A 54 14.14 -2.45 -2.65
CA SER A 54 13.40 -3.57 -2.10
C SER A 54 12.89 -4.52 -3.18
N LEU A 55 12.32 -4.00 -4.28
CA LEU A 55 11.79 -4.83 -5.37
C LEU A 55 12.91 -5.49 -6.20
N GLY A 56 14.04 -4.82 -6.38
CA GLY A 56 15.21 -5.39 -7.05
C GLY A 56 15.74 -6.62 -6.31
N ALA A 57 16.11 -6.44 -5.05
CA ALA A 57 16.61 -7.53 -4.22
C ALA A 57 15.55 -8.63 -3.98
N PHE A 58 14.27 -8.27 -3.87
CA PHE A 58 13.18 -9.25 -3.80
C PHE A 58 13.15 -10.12 -5.07
N PHE A 59 13.16 -9.51 -6.26
CA PHE A 59 13.12 -10.27 -7.51
C PHE A 59 14.34 -11.19 -7.68
N GLU A 60 15.54 -10.69 -7.36
CA GLU A 60 16.78 -11.46 -7.45
C GLU A 60 16.79 -12.69 -6.53
N GLY A 61 16.16 -12.59 -5.35
CA GLY A 61 16.10 -13.69 -4.38
C GLY A 61 14.96 -14.69 -4.58
N LEU A 62 14.06 -14.49 -5.56
CA LEU A 62 12.96 -15.43 -5.83
C LEU A 62 13.46 -16.72 -6.51
N PRO A 63 12.74 -17.85 -6.39
CA PRO A 63 13.02 -19.06 -7.15
C PRO A 63 13.05 -18.83 -8.68
N GLN A 64 13.88 -19.57 -9.41
CA GLN A 64 14.10 -19.34 -10.85
C GLN A 64 12.84 -19.54 -11.71
N ASP A 65 12.02 -20.53 -11.36
CA ASP A 65 10.72 -20.80 -11.99
C ASP A 65 9.76 -19.62 -11.81
N VAL A 66 9.71 -19.05 -10.60
CA VAL A 66 8.90 -17.85 -10.31
C VAL A 66 9.43 -16.66 -11.09
N GLN A 67 10.74 -16.41 -11.10
CA GLN A 67 11.34 -15.34 -11.89
C GLN A 67 11.01 -15.47 -13.39
N ALA A 68 11.04 -16.70 -13.93
CA ALA A 68 10.74 -16.97 -15.33
C ALA A 68 9.28 -16.61 -15.67
N GLU A 69 8.32 -16.96 -14.82
CA GLU A 69 6.92 -16.56 -15.02
C GLU A 69 6.72 -15.04 -14.91
N LEU A 70 7.34 -14.41 -13.90
CA LEU A 70 7.26 -12.96 -13.69
C LEU A 70 7.81 -12.14 -14.88
N LYS A 71 8.85 -12.65 -15.57
CA LYS A 71 9.43 -12.01 -16.76
C LYS A 71 8.49 -11.99 -17.97
N LYS A 72 7.46 -12.84 -17.99
CA LYS A 72 6.46 -12.86 -19.07
C LYS A 72 5.42 -11.73 -18.94
N ARG A 73 5.34 -11.08 -17.79
CA ARG A 73 4.32 -10.05 -17.50
C ARG A 73 4.60 -8.76 -18.25
N LYS A 74 3.52 -8.10 -18.68
CA LYS A 74 3.54 -6.79 -19.35
C LYS A 74 3.07 -5.68 -18.40
N PRO A 75 3.55 -4.44 -18.56
CA PRO A 75 3.05 -3.30 -17.80
C PRO A 75 1.55 -3.07 -18.00
N ARG A 76 0.82 -2.73 -16.92
CA ARG A 76 -0.64 -2.47 -16.93
C ARG A 76 -1.03 -0.99 -16.81
N ARG A 77 -0.06 -0.11 -16.53
CA ARG A 77 -0.29 1.30 -16.16
C ARG A 77 0.28 2.30 -17.17
N ASN A 78 0.65 1.85 -18.37
CA ASN A 78 1.22 2.74 -19.38
C ASN A 78 0.20 3.82 -19.76
N LEU A 79 0.61 5.07 -19.63
CA LEU A 79 -0.19 6.21 -20.04
C LEU A 79 -0.02 6.45 -21.55
N ASN A 80 -1.14 6.52 -22.24
CA ASN A 80 -1.25 6.95 -23.64
C ASN A 80 -2.63 7.59 -23.84
N THR A 81 -2.89 8.09 -25.05
CA THR A 81 -4.15 8.76 -25.39
C THR A 81 -5.40 7.90 -25.14
N GLU A 82 -5.27 6.57 -25.18
CA GLU A 82 -6.38 5.63 -24.94
C GLU A 82 -6.57 5.31 -23.45
N THR A 83 -5.49 5.21 -22.67
CA THR A 83 -5.54 4.79 -21.26
C THR A 83 -5.70 5.93 -20.26
N ILE A 84 -5.37 7.17 -20.66
CA ILE A 84 -5.49 8.35 -19.80
C ILE A 84 -6.92 8.56 -19.29
N PRO A 85 -7.98 8.57 -20.13
CA PRO A 85 -9.34 8.79 -19.64
C PRO A 85 -9.77 7.76 -18.58
N HIS A 86 -9.44 6.49 -18.79
CA HIS A 86 -9.71 5.42 -17.83
C HIS A 86 -8.93 5.56 -16.53
N THR A 87 -7.71 6.12 -16.60
CA THR A 87 -6.86 6.38 -15.44
C THR A 87 -7.41 7.52 -14.59
N LEU A 88 -7.83 8.61 -15.24
CA LEU A 88 -8.46 9.74 -14.56
C LEU A 88 -9.79 9.33 -13.93
N GLN A 89 -10.61 8.56 -14.64
CA GLN A 89 -11.90 8.10 -14.14
C GLN A 89 -11.74 7.26 -12.86
N ARG A 90 -10.92 6.20 -12.90
CA ARG A 90 -10.74 5.34 -11.72
C ARG A 90 -10.09 6.07 -10.53
N GLY A 91 -9.24 7.07 -10.79
CA GLY A 91 -8.66 7.90 -9.74
C GLY A 91 -9.71 8.75 -9.03
N ASN A 92 -10.59 9.41 -9.81
CA ASN A 92 -11.71 10.17 -9.27
C ASN A 92 -12.72 9.28 -8.54
N ASP A 93 -13.06 8.11 -9.10
CA ASP A 93 -13.99 7.16 -8.48
C ASP A 93 -13.46 6.68 -7.12
N LEU A 94 -12.16 6.33 -7.05
CA LEU A 94 -11.53 5.92 -5.80
C LEU A 94 -11.47 7.08 -4.79
N TRP A 95 -11.11 8.29 -5.24
CA TRP A 95 -11.09 9.49 -4.38
C TRP A 95 -12.47 9.78 -3.78
N GLU A 96 -13.52 9.76 -4.60
CA GLU A 96 -14.91 9.96 -4.15
C GLU A 96 -15.36 8.85 -3.19
N SER A 97 -15.07 7.59 -3.52
CA SER A 97 -15.38 6.44 -2.67
C SER A 97 -14.76 6.58 -1.27
N VAL A 98 -13.52 7.07 -1.19
CA VAL A 98 -12.83 7.26 0.10
C VAL A 98 -13.33 8.51 0.83
N TYR A 99 -13.49 9.65 0.15
CA TYR A 99 -13.66 10.93 0.84
C TYR A 99 -15.07 11.53 0.84
N ARG A 100 -16.05 10.99 0.09
CA ARG A 100 -17.44 11.48 0.15
C ARG A 100 -18.00 11.47 1.59
N PRO A 101 -18.77 12.49 2.02
CA PRO A 101 -19.18 13.70 1.30
C PRO A 101 -18.17 14.86 1.37
N PHE A 102 -16.96 14.63 1.85
CA PHE A 102 -15.94 15.66 2.08
C PHE A 102 -14.89 15.79 0.98
N SER A 103 -14.97 15.02 -0.10
CA SER A 103 -14.00 15.00 -1.20
C SER A 103 -13.71 16.41 -1.73
N SER A 104 -14.74 17.18 -2.10
CA SER A 104 -14.57 18.56 -2.61
C SER A 104 -13.92 19.49 -1.59
N LYS A 105 -14.28 19.36 -0.30
CA LYS A 105 -13.71 20.17 0.79
C LYS A 105 -12.23 19.84 0.99
N LEU A 106 -11.87 18.55 0.94
CA LEU A 106 -10.49 18.11 1.06
C LEU A 106 -9.65 18.56 -0.14
N THR A 107 -10.17 18.41 -1.36
CA THR A 107 -9.54 18.92 -2.59
C THR A 107 -9.27 20.42 -2.49
N ALA A 108 -10.26 21.21 -2.08
CA ALA A 108 -10.09 22.66 -1.89
C ALA A 108 -9.05 23.00 -0.81
N LYS A 109 -8.98 22.21 0.27
CA LYS A 109 -7.98 22.39 1.34
C LYS A 109 -6.57 22.09 0.84
N LEU A 110 -6.39 21.03 0.04
CA LEU A 110 -5.08 20.70 -0.56
C LEU A 110 -4.63 21.79 -1.54
N ALA A 111 -5.55 22.33 -2.35
CA ALA A 111 -5.28 23.40 -3.29
C ALA A 111 -4.78 24.70 -2.63
N GLN A 112 -5.16 24.95 -1.37
CA GLN A 112 -4.67 26.12 -0.61
C GLN A 112 -3.17 26.03 -0.31
N SER A 113 -2.63 24.82 -0.14
CA SER A 113 -1.19 24.62 0.06
C SER A 113 -0.43 24.71 -1.27
N HIS A 114 -0.98 24.11 -2.33
CA HIS A 114 -0.49 24.23 -3.69
C HIS A 114 -1.59 23.82 -4.69
N PRO A 115 -1.85 24.58 -5.77
CA PRO A 115 -2.95 24.27 -6.70
C PRO A 115 -2.81 22.90 -7.38
N ASP A 116 -1.58 22.48 -7.70
CA ASP A 116 -1.32 21.18 -8.33
C ASP A 116 -1.32 19.99 -7.37
N LEU A 117 -1.32 20.22 -6.04
CA LEU A 117 -1.29 19.13 -5.05
C LEU A 117 -2.47 18.17 -5.18
N PRO A 118 -3.73 18.61 -5.20
CA PRO A 118 -4.86 17.70 -5.43
C PRO A 118 -4.84 17.07 -6.83
N VAL A 119 -4.33 17.78 -7.85
CA VAL A 119 -4.22 17.23 -9.21
C VAL A 119 -3.27 16.02 -9.20
N PHE A 120 -2.07 16.19 -8.66
CA PHE A 120 -1.10 15.11 -8.57
C PHE A 120 -1.58 13.94 -7.71
N ILE A 121 -2.19 14.22 -6.55
CA ILE A 121 -2.74 13.18 -5.68
C ILE A 121 -3.83 12.38 -6.41
N ILE A 122 -4.81 13.04 -7.03
CA ILE A 122 -5.96 12.33 -7.62
C ILE A 122 -5.55 11.61 -8.91
N GLU A 123 -4.82 12.28 -9.80
CA GLU A 123 -4.50 11.72 -11.12
C GLU A 123 -3.30 10.79 -11.07
N GLY A 124 -2.24 11.22 -10.40
CA GLY A 124 -0.99 10.48 -10.26
C GLY A 124 -1.10 9.36 -9.22
N GLU A 125 -1.43 9.70 -7.98
CA GLU A 125 -1.44 8.70 -6.91
C GLU A 125 -2.69 7.82 -6.98
N TYR A 126 -3.90 8.36 -6.90
CA TYR A 126 -5.13 7.56 -6.92
C TYR A 126 -5.37 6.92 -8.29
N GLY A 127 -5.20 7.68 -9.38
CA GLY A 127 -5.41 7.21 -10.74
C GLY A 127 -4.31 6.26 -11.25
N ALA A 128 -3.06 6.71 -11.28
CA ALA A 128 -2.00 5.91 -11.88
C ALA A 128 -1.45 4.81 -10.95
N LEU A 129 -1.45 5.02 -9.62
CA LEU A 129 -0.77 4.12 -8.68
C LEU A 129 -1.72 3.26 -7.82
N PHE A 130 -2.57 3.87 -7.01
CA PHE A 130 -3.33 3.21 -5.95
C PHE A 130 -4.56 2.45 -6.44
N SER A 131 -5.24 2.96 -7.46
CA SER A 131 -6.29 2.18 -8.12
C SER A 131 -5.70 0.99 -8.85
N ASP A 132 -6.44 -0.11 -8.86
CA ASP A 132 -6.03 -1.30 -9.59
C ASP A 132 -6.20 -1.08 -11.10
N PRO A 133 -5.20 -1.44 -11.92
CA PRO A 133 -5.28 -1.24 -13.36
C PRO A 133 -6.10 -2.39 -13.97
N ARG A 134 -6.86 -2.07 -15.01
CA ARG A 134 -7.56 -3.09 -15.80
C ARG A 134 -6.56 -3.97 -16.54
N TYR A 135 -6.90 -5.23 -16.69
CA TYR A 135 -6.20 -6.12 -17.61
C TYR A 135 -6.65 -5.87 -19.05
N PRO A 136 -5.73 -5.85 -20.03
CA PRO A 136 -6.09 -5.69 -21.44
C PRO A 136 -7.10 -6.72 -21.96
N SER A 137 -7.10 -7.92 -21.38
CA SER A 137 -7.96 -9.06 -21.74
C SER A 137 -9.15 -9.27 -20.79
N GLY A 138 -9.44 -8.33 -19.89
CA GLY A 138 -10.39 -8.52 -18.78
C GLY A 138 -9.75 -9.19 -17.57
N ASP A 139 -10.45 -9.19 -16.43
CA ASP A 139 -9.92 -9.62 -15.13
C ASP A 139 -9.25 -11.00 -15.19
N ASP A 140 -7.96 -11.05 -14.84
CA ASP A 140 -7.19 -12.29 -14.73
C ASP A 140 -7.06 -12.66 -13.24
N PRO A 141 -7.76 -13.70 -12.76
CA PRO A 141 -7.71 -14.10 -11.36
C PRO A 141 -6.32 -14.60 -10.93
N ASN A 142 -5.44 -14.92 -11.89
CA ASN A 142 -4.08 -15.37 -11.61
C ASN A 142 -3.10 -14.22 -11.37
N ILE A 143 -3.53 -12.96 -11.57
CA ILE A 143 -2.70 -11.80 -11.29
C ILE A 143 -3.43 -10.95 -10.24
N PRO A 144 -2.82 -10.76 -9.06
CA PRO A 144 -3.48 -10.08 -7.95
C PRO A 144 -3.65 -8.59 -8.18
N ASN A 145 -4.77 -8.09 -7.66
CA ASN A 145 -5.02 -6.69 -7.38
C ASN A 145 -5.11 -6.52 -5.86
N ILE A 146 -4.84 -5.31 -5.37
CA ILE A 146 -4.85 -5.06 -3.91
C ILE A 146 -6.26 -4.75 -3.44
N GLY A 147 -7.06 -4.04 -4.24
CA GLY A 147 -8.36 -3.57 -3.83
C GLY A 147 -8.28 -2.48 -2.75
N ARG A 148 -9.44 -1.90 -2.46
CA ARG A 148 -9.64 -0.79 -1.53
C ARG A 148 -9.36 -1.17 -0.07
N VAL A 149 -9.77 -2.36 0.34
CA VAL A 149 -9.59 -2.83 1.73
C VAL A 149 -8.10 -3.03 2.04
N LEU A 150 -7.40 -3.85 1.24
CA LEU A 150 -5.97 -4.09 1.49
C LEU A 150 -5.13 -2.84 1.20
N MET A 151 -5.56 -1.92 0.32
CA MET A 151 -4.87 -0.65 0.12
C MET A 151 -4.91 0.20 1.40
N SER A 152 -6.02 0.17 2.15
CA SER A 152 -6.13 0.86 3.44
C SER A 152 -5.22 0.20 4.49
N VAL A 153 -5.18 -1.13 4.57
CA VAL A 153 -4.26 -1.87 5.46
C VAL A 153 -2.80 -1.58 5.10
N LEU A 154 -2.47 -1.55 3.80
CA LEU A 154 -1.15 -1.19 3.30
C LEU A 154 -0.77 0.23 3.71
N ALA A 155 -1.67 1.20 3.52
CA ALA A 155 -1.41 2.59 3.87
C ALA A 155 -1.18 2.75 5.37
N VAL A 156 -2.03 2.14 6.22
CA VAL A 156 -1.83 2.13 7.68
C VAL A 156 -0.47 1.51 8.02
N SER A 157 -0.11 0.36 7.42
CA SER A 157 1.16 -0.31 7.66
C SER A 157 2.36 0.57 7.31
N VAL A 158 2.34 1.20 6.14
CA VAL A 158 3.45 2.03 5.66
C VAL A 158 3.57 3.32 6.46
N LEU A 159 2.45 3.98 6.76
CA LEU A 159 2.43 5.26 7.47
C LEU A 159 2.71 5.09 8.98
N ARG A 160 2.20 4.03 9.61
CA ARG A 160 2.49 3.72 11.02
C ARG A 160 3.95 3.34 11.23
N SER A 161 4.57 2.70 10.24
CA SER A 161 6.01 2.41 10.22
C SER A 161 6.88 3.67 10.02
N GLN A 162 6.28 4.84 9.82
CA GLN A 162 6.95 6.13 9.68
C GLN A 162 6.61 7.04 10.87
N THR A 163 7.51 7.96 11.18
CA THR A 163 7.28 9.02 12.17
C THR A 163 6.65 10.25 11.50
N GLY A 164 5.87 11.04 12.25
CA GLY A 164 5.39 12.36 11.78
C GLY A 164 4.13 12.41 10.90
N VAL A 165 3.51 11.26 10.57
CA VAL A 165 2.31 11.19 9.69
C VAL A 165 1.06 10.62 10.39
N GLY A 166 0.93 10.89 11.69
CA GLY A 166 -0.18 10.41 12.52
C GLY A 166 -1.58 10.73 11.96
N PRO A 167 -1.87 11.97 11.47
CA PRO A 167 -3.15 12.28 10.86
C PRO A 167 -3.51 11.39 9.66
N GLN A 168 -2.52 11.02 8.85
CA GLN A 168 -2.71 10.14 7.69
C GLN A 168 -3.01 8.70 8.13
N VAL A 169 -2.33 8.19 9.17
CA VAL A 169 -2.65 6.86 9.75
C VAL A 169 -4.12 6.81 10.18
N VAL A 170 -4.57 7.82 10.93
CA VAL A 170 -5.96 7.91 11.39
C VAL A 170 -6.93 8.01 10.21
N SER A 171 -6.60 8.80 9.19
CA SER A 171 -7.43 8.92 7.98
C SER A 171 -7.61 7.58 7.27
N HIS A 172 -6.58 6.73 7.19
CA HIS A 172 -6.69 5.43 6.54
C HIS A 172 -7.42 4.38 7.38
N LEU A 173 -7.36 4.46 8.72
CA LEU A 173 -8.21 3.64 9.60
C LEU A 173 -9.69 3.99 9.43
N PHE A 174 -10.02 5.28 9.36
CA PHE A 174 -11.40 5.71 9.08
C PHE A 174 -11.83 5.32 7.66
N GLY A 175 -10.93 5.40 6.67
CA GLY A 175 -11.19 4.92 5.32
C GLY A 175 -11.55 3.44 5.28
N LEU A 176 -10.78 2.60 5.99
CA LEU A 176 -11.07 1.17 6.14
C LEU A 176 -12.41 0.92 6.82
N ARG A 177 -12.74 1.67 7.88
CA ARG A 177 -14.03 1.53 8.56
C ARG A 177 -15.20 1.90 7.65
N LYS A 178 -15.10 3.09 7.04
CA LYS A 178 -16.11 3.61 6.12
C LYS A 178 -16.39 2.61 5.00
N ALA A 179 -15.37 1.93 4.49
CA ALA A 179 -15.50 0.91 3.46
C ALA A 179 -16.57 -0.16 3.75
N TYR A 180 -16.63 -0.61 4.99
CA TYR A 180 -17.59 -1.61 5.43
C TYR A 180 -18.92 -0.98 5.87
N GLU A 181 -18.90 0.26 6.37
CA GLU A 181 -20.12 0.97 6.79
C GLU A 181 -21.00 1.38 5.60
N ASP A 182 -20.40 1.79 4.49
CA ASP A 182 -21.11 2.25 3.29
C ASP A 182 -21.22 1.18 2.18
N GLY A 183 -20.76 -0.05 2.46
CA GLY A 183 -20.83 -1.20 1.55
C GLY A 183 -19.88 -1.16 0.35
N THR A 184 -19.03 -0.15 0.24
CA THR A 184 -18.07 -0.06 -0.87
C THR A 184 -16.95 -1.11 -0.81
N ALA A 185 -16.78 -1.79 0.33
CA ALA A 185 -15.94 -3.00 0.44
C ALA A 185 -16.54 -4.20 -0.31
N ASP A 186 -17.86 -4.26 -0.47
CA ASP A 186 -18.56 -5.41 -1.07
C ASP A 186 -18.49 -5.41 -2.62
N ALA A 187 -17.95 -4.34 -3.21
CA ALA A 187 -17.71 -4.24 -4.65
C ALA A 187 -16.47 -5.04 -5.12
N GLU A 188 -15.70 -5.59 -4.18
CA GLU A 188 -14.45 -6.33 -4.41
C GLU A 188 -14.53 -7.73 -3.76
N PRO A 189 -13.66 -8.67 -4.16
CA PRO A 189 -13.57 -9.96 -3.47
C PRO A 189 -13.37 -9.79 -1.97
N GLU A 190 -14.06 -10.63 -1.19
CA GLU A 190 -14.01 -10.56 0.27
C GLU A 190 -12.57 -10.68 0.78
N VAL A 191 -12.16 -9.70 1.59
CA VAL A 191 -10.92 -9.78 2.36
C VAL A 191 -11.21 -10.47 3.68
N GLN A 192 -10.72 -11.69 3.84
CA GLN A 192 -10.86 -12.46 5.07
C GLN A 192 -10.37 -11.64 6.27
N GLY A 193 -11.25 -11.48 7.27
CA GLY A 193 -10.96 -10.70 8.49
C GLY A 193 -11.01 -9.18 8.30
N GLY A 194 -11.22 -8.66 7.08
CA GLY A 194 -11.21 -7.23 6.81
C GLY A 194 -12.29 -6.45 7.57
N LYS A 195 -13.51 -7.01 7.71
CA LYS A 195 -14.58 -6.40 8.52
C LYS A 195 -14.22 -6.33 10.00
N TRP A 196 -13.48 -7.32 10.50
CA TRP A 196 -12.98 -7.28 11.87
C TRP A 196 -11.87 -6.24 12.02
N LEU A 197 -10.94 -6.14 11.07
CA LEU A 197 -9.89 -5.10 11.06
C LEU A 197 -10.46 -3.67 11.05
N ALA A 198 -11.68 -3.49 10.51
CA ALA A 198 -12.40 -2.22 10.51
C ALA A 198 -13.03 -1.84 11.87
N SER A 199 -13.11 -2.76 12.83
CA SER A 199 -13.60 -2.52 14.20
C SER A 199 -12.59 -1.72 15.03
N ASN A 200 -12.96 -1.34 16.27
CA ASN A 200 -12.01 -0.66 17.17
C ASN A 200 -10.91 -1.64 17.61
N GLU A 201 -11.29 -2.86 17.96
CA GLU A 201 -10.42 -3.93 18.42
C GLU A 201 -9.46 -4.36 17.31
N GLY A 202 -9.98 -4.54 16.09
CA GLY A 202 -9.16 -4.89 14.92
C GLY A 202 -8.21 -3.76 14.50
N ALA A 203 -8.64 -2.50 14.59
CA ALA A 203 -7.77 -1.35 14.31
C ALA A 203 -6.61 -1.26 15.32
N MET A 204 -6.89 -1.47 16.62
CA MET A 204 -5.84 -1.52 17.65
C MET A 204 -4.87 -2.68 17.41
N TRP A 205 -5.41 -3.88 17.14
CA TRP A 205 -4.59 -5.03 16.81
C TRP A 205 -3.70 -4.81 15.59
N LEU A 206 -4.22 -4.15 14.54
CA LEU A 206 -3.46 -3.82 13.34
C LEU A 206 -2.27 -2.91 13.68
N LEU A 207 -2.51 -1.83 14.43
CA LEU A 207 -1.46 -0.91 14.87
C LEU A 207 -0.39 -1.60 15.71
N GLU A 208 -0.79 -2.39 16.71
CA GLU A 208 0.13 -3.13 17.58
C GLU A 208 0.93 -4.19 16.82
N SER A 209 0.32 -4.82 15.82
CA SER A 209 1.00 -5.80 14.97
C SER A 209 2.07 -5.14 14.10
N ILE A 210 1.77 -3.96 13.55
CA ILE A 210 2.75 -3.17 12.79
C ILE A 210 3.90 -2.77 13.71
N ASP A 211 3.62 -2.29 14.92
CA ASP A 211 4.65 -1.88 15.88
C ASP A 211 5.59 -3.04 16.23
N LYS A 212 5.05 -4.24 16.48
CA LYS A 212 5.86 -5.46 16.73
C LYS A 212 6.74 -5.85 15.55
N ILE A 213 6.24 -5.71 14.32
CA ILE A 213 7.02 -6.00 13.10
C ILE A 213 8.14 -4.96 12.95
N VAL A 214 7.85 -3.69 13.21
CA VAL A 214 8.85 -2.62 13.17
C VAL A 214 9.94 -2.84 14.21
N GLU A 215 9.56 -3.22 15.43
CA GLU A 215 10.51 -3.56 16.49
C GLU A 215 11.40 -4.74 16.09
N ALA A 216 10.81 -5.83 15.60
CA ALA A 216 11.53 -7.05 15.22
C ALA A 216 12.48 -6.87 14.02
N ILE A 217 12.14 -6.01 13.05
CA ILE A 217 12.97 -5.76 11.87
C ILE A 217 14.01 -4.66 12.13
N GLY A 218 13.64 -3.65 12.92
CA GLY A 218 14.40 -2.42 13.06
C GLY A 218 15.29 -2.34 14.31
N ASP A 219 15.26 -3.32 15.23
CA ASP A 219 15.83 -3.17 16.58
C ASP A 219 15.34 -1.86 17.27
N GLY A 220 14.10 -1.46 16.98
CA GLY A 220 13.51 -0.19 17.46
C GLY A 220 13.93 1.08 16.71
N GLN A 221 14.69 0.99 15.61
CA GLN A 221 15.08 2.14 14.79
C GLN A 221 14.14 2.36 13.60
N THR A 222 13.54 3.55 13.49
CA THR A 222 12.78 3.95 12.29
C THR A 222 13.70 4.58 11.26
N SER A 223 13.57 4.19 9.98
CA SER A 223 14.43 4.69 8.91
C SER A 223 14.07 6.09 8.38
N PHE A 224 13.00 6.69 8.91
CA PHE A 224 12.66 8.11 8.72
C PHE A 224 13.02 8.85 10.00
N ALA A 225 13.48 10.10 9.84
CA ALA A 225 14.20 10.91 10.80
C ALA A 225 13.96 10.52 12.27
N PRO A 226 15.03 10.35 13.08
CA PRO A 226 14.88 10.00 14.49
C PRO A 226 13.86 10.95 15.11
N GLY A 227 12.73 10.40 15.58
CA GLY A 227 11.77 11.19 16.36
C GLY A 227 12.54 11.87 17.49
N TYR A 228 12.17 13.09 17.86
CA TYR A 228 12.81 13.96 18.86
C TYR A 228 13.16 13.25 20.19
N ALA A 229 14.18 12.42 20.18
CA ALA A 229 14.78 11.76 21.30
C ALA A 229 16.26 12.17 21.28
N SER A 230 16.65 12.86 22.35
CA SER A 230 18.01 13.25 22.74
C SER A 230 18.72 14.37 21.99
N GLN A 231 18.06 15.50 21.69
CA GLN A 231 18.76 16.79 21.65
C GLN A 231 17.96 17.87 22.37
N THR A 232 17.98 17.85 23.70
CA THR A 232 17.74 19.07 24.46
C THR A 232 18.92 20.01 24.16
N PRO A 233 18.73 21.16 23.48
CA PRO A 233 19.81 22.10 23.30
C PRO A 233 20.15 22.64 24.69
N LYS A 234 21.34 22.30 25.21
CA LYS A 234 21.87 23.05 26.34
C LYS A 234 22.12 24.46 25.84
N ALA A 235 21.28 25.40 26.28
CA ALA A 235 21.53 26.82 26.10
C ALA A 235 22.94 27.12 26.63
N LYS A 236 23.81 27.58 25.74
CA LYS A 236 25.05 28.24 26.16
C LYS A 236 24.66 29.69 26.48
N LEU A 237 24.81 30.05 27.75
CA LEU A 237 25.01 31.43 28.18
C LEU A 237 26.28 31.97 27.52
#